data_AF-A0A527ZAM1-F1
#
_entry.id   AF-A0A527ZAM1-F1
#
_cell.length_a   1.000
_cell.length_b   1.000
_cell.length_c   1.000
_cell.angle_alpha   90.00
_cell.angle_beta   90.00
_cell.angle_gamma   90.00
#
_symmetry.space_group_name_H-M   'P 1'
#
loop_
_entity.id
_entity.type
_entity.pdbx_description
1 polymer ?
#
loop_
_entity_poly.entity_id
_entity_poly.type
_entity_poly.pdbx_seq_one_letter_code
_entity_poly.pdbx_strand_id
1 'polypeptide(L)' 'MALDIKICGLKTDKALAAALAGGASHVGFIFFAKSPRYVEPAEA' A
#
# COMPACT_ATOMS: atom_id res chain seq x y z
N MET A 1 -5.14 1.47 23.63
CA MET A 1 -5.29 2.28 22.40
C MET A 1 -4.51 1.58 21.30
N ALA A 2 -5.13 1.37 20.14
CA ALA A 2 -4.44 0.82 18.97
C ALA A 2 -3.78 1.98 18.20
N LEU A 3 -2.61 1.72 17.61
CA LEU A 3 -1.88 2.70 16.80
C LEU A 3 -2.36 2.62 15.34
N ASP A 4 -2.60 3.78 14.72
CA ASP A 4 -2.85 3.86 13.28
C ASP A 4 -1.54 3.81 12.50
N ILE A 5 -1.32 2.71 11.79
CA ILE A 5 -0.13 2.44 10.99
C ILE A 5 -0.49 2.46 9.50
N LYS A 6 0.26 3.22 8.70
CA LYS A 6 0.14 3.27 7.23
C LYS A 6 1.34 2.63 6.54
N ILE A 7 1.10 1.70 5.62
CA ILE A 7 2.13 1.14 4.74
C ILE A 7 1.99 1.74 3.33
N CYS A 8 3.05 2.31 2.78
CA CYS A 8 2.99 3.14 1.57
C CYS A 8 3.75 2.56 0.38
N GLY A 9 3.17 2.71 -0.82
CA GLY A 9 3.78 2.35 -2.09
C GLY A 9 3.77 0.85 -2.37
N LEU A 10 2.66 0.19 -2.04
CA LEU A 10 2.42 -1.21 -2.39
C LEU A 10 2.10 -1.32 -3.89
N LYS A 11 2.50 -2.45 -4.50
CA LYS A 11 2.28 -2.73 -5.93
C LYS A 11 1.77 -4.13 -6.24
N THR A 12 1.67 -4.98 -5.22
CA THR A 12 1.38 -6.40 -5.41
C THR A 12 0.44 -6.89 -4.32
N ASP A 13 -0.43 -7.83 -4.69
CA ASP A 13 -1.39 -8.44 -3.78
C ASP A 13 -0.69 -9.11 -2.59
N LYS A 14 0.48 -9.71 -2.83
CA LYS A 14 1.30 -10.32 -1.76
C LYS A 14 1.73 -9.29 -0.71
N ALA A 15 2.14 -8.09 -1.14
CA ALA A 15 2.58 -7.04 -0.23
C ALA A 15 1.38 -6.41 0.51
N LEU A 16 0.23 -6.29 -0.16
CA LEU A 16 -1.03 -5.89 0.46
C LEU A 16 -1.48 -6.88 1.53
N ALA A 17 -1.50 -8.18 1.22
CA ALA A 17 -1.85 -9.22 2.18
C ALA A 17 -0.92 -9.22 3.40
N ALA A 18 0.38 -9.01 3.19
CA ALA A 18 1.35 -8.90 4.29
C ALA A 18 1.09 -7.66 5.17
N ALA A 19 0.76 -6.51 4.58
CA ALA A 19 0.43 -5.30 5.33
C ALA A 19 -0.83 -5.49 6.19
N LEU A 20 -1.87 -6.12 5.63
CA LEU A 20 -3.11 -6.43 6.35
C LEU A 20 -2.87 -7.43 7.49
N ALA A 21 -2.14 -8.52 7.23
CA ALA A 21 -1.78 -9.50 8.25
C ALA A 21 -0.92 -8.90 9.38
N GLY A 22 -0.12 -7.87 9.07
CA GLY A 22 0.68 -7.12 10.04
C GLY A 22 -0.11 -6.08 10.85
N GLY A 23 -1.41 -5.91 10.60
CA GLY A 23 -2.25 -4.96 11.32
C GLY A 23 -2.15 -3.51 10.83
N ALA A 24 -1.77 -3.28 9.57
CA ALA A 24 -1.81 -1.94 8.99
C ALA A 24 -3.25 -1.41 8.96
N SER A 25 -3.46 -0.22 9.54
CA SER A 25 -4.74 0.49 9.49
C SER A 25 -5.02 1.09 8.10
N HIS A 26 -3.96 1.41 7.35
CA HIS A 26 -4.05 2.05 6.03
C HIS A 26 -2.98 1.50 5.09
N VAL A 27 -3.31 1.46 3.81
CA VAL A 27 -2.36 1.19 2.72
C VAL A 27 -2.35 2.34 1.74
N GLY A 28 -1.27 2.50 0.98
CA GLY A 28 -1.16 3.55 -0.02
C GLY A 28 -0.58 3.05 -1.33
N PHE A 29 -1.21 3.46 -2.41
CA PHE A 29 -0.75 3.29 -3.78
C PHE A 29 -0.19 4.61 -4.30
N ILE A 30 0.83 4.54 -5.16
CA ILE A 30 1.47 5.74 -5.70
C ILE A 30 1.01 5.95 -7.13
N PHE A 31 0.32 7.05 -7.39
CA PHE A 31 -0.14 7.44 -8.73
C PHE A 31 0.77 8.46 -9.41
N PHE A 32 2.00 8.63 -8.92
CA PHE A 32 3.01 9.49 -9.54
C PHE A 32 3.89 8.69 -10.49
N ALA A 33 3.76 8.92 -11.80
CA ALA A 33 4.39 8.12 -12.86
C ALA A 33 5.92 7.98 -12.77
N LYS A 34 6.64 8.97 -12.20
CA LYS A 34 8.11 8.87 -12.03
C LYS A 34 8.53 8.02 -10.84
N SER A 35 7.60 7.62 -9.98
CA SER A 35 7.90 6.75 -8.85
C SER A 35 8.14 5.32 -9.34
N PRO A 36 9.19 4.61 -8.87
CA PRO A 36 9.33 3.18 -9.14
C PRO A 36 8.17 2.36 -8.53
N ARG A 37 7.42 2.96 -7.60
CA ARG A 37 6.23 2.39 -6.95
C ARG A 37 4.91 2.78 -7.63
N TYR A 38 4.98 3.38 -8.81
CA TYR A 38 3.80 3.74 -9.60
C TYR A 38 2.93 2.52 -9.92
N VAL A 39 1.62 2.68 -9.75
CA VAL A 39 0.56 1.78 -10.23
C VAL A 39 -0.53 2.64 -10.90
N GLU A 40 -1.27 2.07 -11.84
CA GLU A 40 -2.46 2.74 -12.39
C GLU A 40 -3.60 2.74 -11.36
N PRO A 41 -4.49 3.76 -11.33
CA PRO A 41 -5.66 3.74 -10.43
C PRO A 41 -6.59 2.53 -10.61
N ALA A 42 -6.62 1.92 -11.79
CA ALA A 42 -7.39 0.71 -12.06
C ALA A 42 -6.74 -0.58 -11.50
N GLU A 43 -5.46 -0.52 -11.13
CA GLU A 43 -4.68 -1.64 -10.56
C GLU A 43 -4.57 -1.57 -9.02
N ALA A 44 -5.12 -0.52 -8.40
CA ALA A 44 -5.05 -0.24 -6.97
C ALA A 44 -6.20 -0.85 -6.16
#